data_AF-A0A929HV42-F1
#
_entry.id   AF-A0A929HV42-F1
#
_cell.length_a   1.000
_cell.length_b   1.000
_cell.length_c   1.000
_cell.angle_alpha   90.00
_cell.angle_beta   90.00
_cell.angle_gamma   90.00
#
_symmetry.space_group_name_H-M   'P 1'
#
loop_
_entity.id
_entity.type
_entity.pdbx_description
1 polymer ?
#
loop_
_entity_poly.entity_id
_entity_poly.type
_entity_poly.pdbx_seq_one_letter_code
_entity_poly.pdbx_strand_id
1 'polypeptide(L)'
;MKFQERSFLVKEGCLRRGDQKRFYPFVFEVPESIGEIQVKFSYSPRVLKNKEKNYQMIRGAAEEYVKDYPQKEMVSTLNSFIKKAYPLIKKAYPLRNLLNLSLYDAEGSFVGRWDQNSERPVKVSSTYSSPGFISCKIIPGFWKVEMETHAIVTEECKYRLEISLIQRTNGENFSPFKKKLINPSSYRDNKGWYKGELHVHSNHSDGKNTLPEIIEGTKREGLDFIALTDHNTVSGFSSIPMREDLLIIRGMELTTYYGHALALGITSFIDWHSKERMRNINDIIDEVHLQKGLFAIAHPFCIGDPVCSGCTWKLGNIDYQKVDLIEVWAGCWKNRKIENYKSFRLWDKLLNQGLKVAGVSGRDWHDVNERKSDGIPKTFVYADSLSEDEILKGLRKGQVFVSSGPQ
;
A
#
# COMPACT_ATOMS: atom_id res chain seq x y z
N MET A 1 12.77 -3.70 -35.23
CA MET A 1 11.36 -4.14 -35.15
C MET A 1 10.46 -2.96 -35.50
N LYS A 2 9.58 -3.08 -36.49
CA LYS A 2 8.50 -2.10 -36.70
C LYS A 2 7.27 -2.63 -35.98
N PHE A 3 6.83 -1.89 -34.98
CA PHE A 3 5.55 -2.09 -34.33
C PHE A 3 4.50 -1.32 -35.12
N GLN A 4 3.37 -1.97 -35.47
CA GLN A 4 2.17 -1.22 -35.86
C GLN A 4 1.41 -0.89 -34.57
N GLU A 5 1.26 0.40 -34.29
CA GLU A 5 0.54 0.91 -33.13
C GLU A 5 -0.85 1.36 -33.56
N ARG A 6 -1.87 0.90 -32.82
CA ARG A 6 -3.21 1.46 -32.90
C ARG A 6 -3.55 2.06 -31.54
N SER A 7 -3.44 3.39 -31.44
CA SER A 7 -3.90 4.16 -30.30
C SER A 7 -5.35 4.56 -30.49
N PHE A 8 -6.16 4.46 -29.45
CA PHE A 8 -7.50 5.01 -29.45
C PHE A 8 -7.86 5.64 -28.10
N LEU A 9 -8.63 6.72 -28.19
CA LEU A 9 -9.20 7.36 -27.01
C LEU A 9 -10.30 6.46 -26.46
N VAL A 10 -10.13 6.02 -25.21
CA VAL A 10 -11.14 5.20 -24.54
C VAL A 10 -12.20 6.10 -23.92
N LYS A 11 -11.77 7.12 -23.16
CA LYS A 11 -12.70 8.00 -22.45
C LYS A 11 -12.08 9.33 -22.07
N GLU A 12 -12.92 10.37 -22.15
CA GLU A 12 -12.76 11.61 -21.40
C GLU A 12 -13.98 11.84 -20.52
N GLY A 13 -13.78 12.48 -19.37
CA GLY A 13 -14.86 12.78 -18.46
C GLY A 13 -14.50 13.85 -17.44
N CYS A 14 -15.49 14.23 -16.64
CA CYS A 14 -15.34 15.19 -15.56
C CYS A 14 -15.94 14.58 -14.29
N LEU A 15 -15.14 14.53 -13.24
CA LEU A 15 -15.51 14.05 -11.91
C LEU A 15 -15.73 15.23 -10.98
N ARG A 16 -16.68 15.10 -10.06
CA ARG A 16 -16.99 16.05 -8.99
C ARG A 16 -16.84 15.36 -7.64
N ARG A 17 -16.96 16.12 -6.55
CA ARG A 17 -16.81 15.58 -5.18
C ARG A 17 -17.69 14.36 -4.87
N GLY A 18 -18.90 14.29 -5.44
CA GLY A 18 -19.82 13.16 -5.27
C GLY A 18 -19.35 11.85 -5.94
N ASP A 19 -18.33 11.94 -6.79
CA ASP A 19 -17.80 10.83 -7.59
C ASP A 19 -16.62 10.12 -6.92
N GLN A 20 -16.19 10.57 -5.74
CA GLN A 20 -15.16 9.90 -4.94
C GLN A 20 -15.66 8.57 -4.36
N LYS A 21 -14.70 7.71 -3.98
CA LYS A 21 -14.87 6.35 -3.46
C LYS A 21 -15.70 5.48 -4.40
N ARG A 22 -15.34 5.46 -5.68
CA ARG A 22 -16.02 4.72 -6.74
C ARG A 22 -15.02 4.08 -7.71
N PHE A 23 -15.54 3.06 -8.39
CA PHE A 23 -14.87 2.35 -9.46
C PHE A 23 -15.61 2.65 -10.77
N TYR A 24 -14.85 2.95 -11.82
CA TYR A 24 -15.37 3.22 -13.16
C TYR A 24 -14.73 2.26 -14.15
N PRO A 25 -15.43 1.19 -14.57
CA PRO A 25 -14.90 0.22 -15.50
C PRO A 25 -14.99 0.71 -16.95
N PHE A 26 -13.92 0.48 -17.70
CA PHE A 26 -13.81 0.72 -19.13
C PHE A 26 -13.34 -0.56 -19.80
N VAL A 27 -14.21 -1.16 -20.59
CA VAL A 27 -13.94 -2.40 -21.32
C VAL A 27 -13.48 -2.07 -22.74
N PHE A 28 -12.46 -2.76 -23.22
CA PHE A 28 -11.92 -2.61 -24.58
C PHE A 28 -11.55 -3.96 -25.16
N GLU A 29 -11.70 -4.11 -26.47
CA GLU A 29 -11.36 -5.33 -27.19
C GLU A 29 -9.87 -5.35 -27.54
N VAL A 30 -9.21 -6.48 -27.27
CA VAL A 30 -7.85 -6.77 -27.69
C VAL A 30 -7.91 -7.82 -28.79
N PRO A 31 -7.59 -7.47 -30.05
CA PRO A 31 -7.56 -8.43 -31.16
C PRO A 31 -6.45 -9.47 -31.02
N GLU A 32 -6.48 -10.46 -31.91
CA GLU A 32 -5.33 -11.34 -32.12
C GLU A 32 -4.06 -10.55 -32.50
N SER A 33 -2.88 -11.14 -32.29
CA SER A 33 -1.54 -10.59 -32.63
C SER A 33 -1.04 -9.38 -31.81
N ILE A 34 -1.85 -8.86 -30.87
CA ILE A 34 -1.37 -7.85 -29.93
C ILE A 34 -0.37 -8.48 -28.96
N GLY A 35 0.77 -7.84 -28.79
CA GLY A 35 1.80 -8.32 -27.86
C GLY A 35 2.24 -7.31 -26.81
N GLU A 36 1.71 -6.08 -26.86
CA GLU A 36 1.85 -5.09 -25.81
C GLU A 36 0.60 -4.20 -25.73
N ILE A 37 0.17 -3.91 -24.52
CA ILE A 37 -0.87 -2.94 -24.19
C ILE A 37 -0.18 -1.78 -23.48
N GLN A 38 -0.43 -0.56 -23.95
CA GLN A 38 -0.05 0.64 -23.22
C GLN A 38 -1.30 1.39 -22.76
N VAL A 39 -1.31 1.82 -21.50
CA VAL A 39 -2.39 2.62 -20.93
C VAL A 39 -1.82 3.97 -20.52
N LYS A 40 -2.35 5.04 -21.09
CA LYS A 40 -1.99 6.41 -20.72
C LYS A 40 -3.18 7.07 -20.04
N PHE A 41 -2.94 7.56 -18.82
CA PHE A 41 -3.97 8.16 -18.00
C PHE A 41 -3.49 9.49 -17.46
N SER A 42 -4.35 10.50 -17.57
CA SER A 42 -4.06 11.84 -17.08
C SER A 42 -5.32 12.45 -16.50
N TYR A 43 -5.15 13.29 -15.48
CA TYR A 43 -6.23 14.06 -14.93
C TYR A 43 -5.75 15.41 -14.39
N SER A 44 -6.66 16.37 -14.36
CA SER A 44 -6.40 17.74 -13.94
C SER A 44 -7.66 18.42 -13.40
N PRO A 45 -7.53 19.42 -12.52
CA PRO A 45 -6.33 19.78 -11.77
C PRO A 45 -5.87 18.66 -10.83
N ARG A 46 -4.56 18.59 -10.56
CA ARG A 46 -3.99 17.64 -9.59
C ARG A 46 -4.13 18.10 -8.15
N VAL A 47 -4.11 19.42 -7.95
CA VAL A 47 -4.10 20.04 -6.63
C VAL A 47 -5.27 21.00 -6.48
N LEU A 48 -5.81 21.12 -5.28
CA LEU A 48 -6.70 22.21 -4.94
C LEU A 48 -5.87 23.49 -4.83
N LYS A 49 -6.10 24.47 -5.72
CA LYS A 49 -5.35 25.75 -5.70
C LYS A 49 -5.93 26.78 -4.73
N ASN A 50 -7.23 26.70 -4.43
CA ASN A 50 -7.89 27.62 -3.50
C ASN A 50 -7.35 27.38 -2.08
N LYS A 51 -6.56 28.34 -1.57
CA LYS A 51 -5.91 28.24 -0.26
C LYS A 51 -6.91 28.12 0.88
N GLU A 52 -7.94 28.96 0.89
CA GLU A 52 -8.95 28.98 1.95
C GLU A 52 -9.67 27.62 2.03
N LYS A 53 -10.12 27.09 0.89
CA LYS A 53 -10.78 25.79 0.81
C LYS A 53 -9.86 24.63 1.24
N ASN A 54 -8.56 24.68 0.89
CA ASN A 54 -7.58 23.72 1.42
C ASN A 54 -7.53 23.76 2.95
N TYR A 55 -7.31 24.95 3.51
CA TYR A 55 -7.16 25.10 4.96
C TYR A 55 -8.43 24.66 5.69
N GLN A 56 -9.61 25.01 5.19
CA GLN A 56 -10.88 24.55 5.76
C GLN A 56 -11.01 23.03 5.75
N MET A 57 -10.71 22.37 4.63
CA MET A 57 -10.79 20.90 4.50
C MET A 57 -9.76 20.19 5.37
N ILE A 58 -8.51 20.65 5.40
CA ILE A 58 -7.46 20.08 6.25
C ILE A 58 -7.81 20.30 7.72
N ARG A 59 -8.30 21.48 8.09
CA ARG A 59 -8.71 21.78 9.46
C ARG A 59 -9.83 20.86 9.93
N GLY A 60 -10.86 20.64 9.11
CA GLY A 60 -11.94 19.70 9.45
C GLY A 60 -11.43 18.27 9.71
N ALA A 61 -10.51 17.78 8.88
CA ALA A 61 -9.88 16.47 9.09
C ALA A 61 -9.01 16.44 10.37
N ALA A 62 -8.30 17.53 10.67
CA ALA A 62 -7.48 17.64 11.87
C ALA A 62 -8.34 17.71 13.15
N GLU A 63 -9.49 18.39 13.12
CA GLU A 63 -10.43 18.47 14.25
C GLU A 63 -10.97 17.06 14.60
N GLU A 64 -11.38 16.28 13.59
CA GLU A 64 -11.81 14.89 13.80
C GLU A 64 -10.66 14.00 14.31
N TYR A 65 -9.46 14.15 13.73
CA TYR A 65 -8.27 13.39 14.12
C TYR A 65 -7.92 13.56 15.61
N VAL A 66 -8.16 14.73 16.21
CA VAL A 66 -7.83 14.98 17.63
C VAL A 66 -9.00 14.81 18.60
N LYS A 67 -10.23 14.63 18.14
CA LYS A 67 -11.47 14.71 18.93
C LYS A 67 -11.45 13.91 20.24
N ASP A 68 -10.96 12.67 20.19
CA ASP A 68 -10.91 11.76 21.35
C ASP A 68 -9.55 11.71 22.06
N TYR A 69 -8.64 12.64 21.73
CA TYR A 69 -7.34 12.71 22.37
C TYR A 69 -7.42 13.50 23.69
N PRO A 70 -6.87 12.99 24.82
CA PRO A 70 -7.02 13.62 26.13
C PRO A 70 -6.63 15.10 26.16
N GLN A 71 -7.58 15.98 26.53
CA GLN A 71 -7.37 17.42 26.53
C GLN A 71 -6.30 17.89 27.53
N LYS A 72 -6.05 17.16 28.64
CA LYS A 72 -4.98 17.50 29.60
C LYS A 72 -3.58 17.41 28.99
N GLU A 73 -3.39 16.65 27.91
CA GLU A 73 -2.13 16.62 27.13
C GLU A 73 -2.10 17.66 25.99
N MET A 74 -3.24 18.31 25.71
CA MET A 74 -3.35 19.48 24.86
C MET A 74 -3.20 20.74 25.70
N VAL A 75 -1.98 21.28 25.77
CA VAL A 75 -1.70 22.59 26.39
C VAL A 75 -2.78 23.62 25.95
N SER A 76 -3.29 24.33 26.94
CA SER A 76 -4.61 24.97 27.04
C SER A 76 -4.84 26.21 26.17
N THR A 77 -5.00 26.07 24.85
CA THR A 77 -5.76 27.02 24.00
C THR A 77 -5.89 26.49 22.56
N LEU A 78 -6.93 26.91 21.84
CA LEU A 78 -7.12 26.66 20.40
C LEU A 78 -5.90 27.08 19.54
N ASN A 79 -5.05 27.99 20.03
CA ASN A 79 -3.77 28.38 19.40
C ASN A 79 -2.68 27.28 19.48
N SER A 80 -2.74 26.41 20.49
CA SER A 80 -1.89 25.21 20.62
C SER A 80 -2.29 24.12 19.63
N PHE A 81 -3.59 23.99 19.33
CA PHE A 81 -4.15 23.06 18.33
C PHE A 81 -3.55 23.28 16.94
N ILE A 82 -3.58 24.53 16.45
CA ILE A 82 -2.97 24.87 15.16
C ILE A 82 -1.47 24.58 15.21
N LYS A 83 -0.74 24.95 16.27
CA LYS A 83 0.71 24.71 16.38
C LYS A 83 1.10 23.22 16.38
N LYS A 84 0.33 22.34 17.03
CA LYS A 84 0.62 20.89 17.09
C LYS A 84 0.17 20.15 15.82
N ALA A 85 -0.96 20.54 15.22
CA ALA A 85 -1.38 20.03 13.92
C ALA A 85 -0.62 20.68 12.75
N TYR A 86 0.07 21.81 12.97
CA TYR A 86 0.77 22.58 11.93
C TYR A 86 1.72 21.74 11.05
N PRO A 87 2.54 20.82 11.59
CA PRO A 87 3.40 19.98 10.76
C PRO A 87 2.58 19.02 9.87
N LEU A 88 1.49 18.45 10.39
CA LEU A 88 0.54 17.63 9.63
C LEU A 88 -0.16 18.47 8.54
N ILE A 89 -0.63 19.67 8.88
CA ILE A 89 -1.27 20.61 7.95
C ILE A 89 -0.30 21.02 6.83
N LYS A 90 0.96 21.30 7.17
CA LYS A 90 1.99 21.67 6.20
C LYS A 90 2.37 20.52 5.27
N LYS A 91 2.39 19.27 5.77
CA LYS A 91 2.59 18.07 4.95
C LYS A 91 1.39 17.77 4.05
N ALA A 92 0.18 17.98 4.55
CA ALA A 92 -1.07 17.75 3.83
C ALA A 92 -1.33 18.77 2.70
N TYR A 93 -0.73 19.96 2.79
CA TYR A 93 -0.93 21.03 1.81
C TYR A 93 0.05 20.91 0.62
N PRO A 94 -0.42 21.11 -0.64
CA PRO A 94 -1.82 21.24 -1.02
C PRO A 94 -2.50 19.87 -1.11
N LEU A 95 -3.80 19.83 -0.79
CA LEU A 95 -4.64 18.66 -1.03
C LEU A 95 -4.68 18.32 -2.52
N ARG A 96 -4.76 17.03 -2.82
CA ARG A 96 -4.66 16.51 -4.18
C ARG A 96 -5.87 15.66 -4.55
N ASN A 97 -6.24 15.70 -5.83
CA ASN A 97 -7.09 14.67 -6.39
C ASN A 97 -6.26 13.39 -6.52
N LEU A 98 -6.82 12.27 -6.09
CA LEU A 98 -6.17 10.96 -6.11
C LEU A 98 -7.03 10.00 -6.93
N LEU A 99 -6.55 9.70 -8.14
CA LEU A 99 -7.15 8.73 -9.05
C LEU A 99 -6.11 7.68 -9.38
N ASN A 100 -6.49 6.40 -9.29
CA ASN A 100 -5.64 5.27 -9.63
C ASN A 100 -6.30 4.42 -10.71
N LEU A 101 -5.53 3.54 -11.36
CA LEU A 101 -6.06 2.60 -12.36
C LEU A 101 -5.68 1.17 -12.01
N SER A 102 -6.60 0.24 -12.23
CA SER A 102 -6.32 -1.19 -12.24
C SER A 102 -6.59 -1.78 -13.62
N LEU A 103 -5.76 -2.74 -14.05
CA LEU A 103 -5.91 -3.46 -15.32
C LEU A 103 -6.23 -4.92 -15.06
N TYR A 104 -7.20 -5.44 -15.79
CA TYR A 104 -7.63 -6.83 -15.77
C TYR A 104 -7.60 -7.38 -17.20
N ASP A 105 -7.15 -8.63 -17.33
CA ASP A 105 -7.12 -9.32 -18.63
C ASP A 105 -8.50 -9.82 -19.06
N ALA A 106 -8.55 -10.49 -20.22
CA ALA A 106 -9.79 -11.02 -20.78
C ALA A 106 -10.42 -12.16 -19.97
N GLU A 107 -9.67 -12.78 -19.05
CA GLU A 107 -10.18 -13.80 -18.12
C GLU A 107 -10.64 -13.17 -16.79
N GLY A 108 -10.45 -11.86 -16.63
CA GLY A 108 -10.76 -11.14 -15.40
C GLY A 108 -9.66 -11.19 -14.35
N SER A 109 -8.48 -11.74 -14.67
CA SER A 109 -7.36 -11.79 -13.73
C SER A 109 -6.75 -10.40 -13.54
N PHE A 110 -6.36 -10.09 -12.30
CA PHE A 110 -5.66 -8.84 -11.98
C PHE A 110 -4.27 -8.84 -12.62
N VAL A 111 -4.00 -7.85 -13.47
CA VAL A 111 -2.71 -7.67 -14.15
C VAL A 111 -1.83 -6.69 -13.38
N GLY A 112 -2.42 -5.65 -12.81
CA GLY A 112 -1.66 -4.63 -12.12
C GLY A 112 -2.46 -3.40 -11.80
N ARG A 113 -1.83 -2.56 -10.98
CA ARG A 113 -2.39 -1.30 -10.53
C ARG A 113 -1.37 -0.21 -10.68
N TRP A 114 -1.83 0.93 -11.15
CA TRP A 114 -1.08 2.15 -11.28
C TRP A 114 -1.40 3.06 -10.10
N ASP A 115 -0.38 3.31 -9.29
CA ASP A 115 -0.40 4.26 -8.16
C ASP A 115 0.60 5.41 -8.36
N GLN A 116 1.29 5.43 -9.50
CA GLN A 116 2.35 6.41 -9.76
C GLN A 116 1.80 7.65 -10.43
N ASN A 117 2.12 8.84 -9.93
CA ASN A 117 1.79 10.11 -10.58
C ASN A 117 2.67 10.39 -11.82
N SER A 118 2.65 9.50 -12.82
CA SER A 118 3.47 9.58 -14.04
C SER A 118 2.62 9.95 -15.26
N GLU A 119 3.14 10.83 -16.12
CA GLU A 119 2.53 11.16 -17.42
C GLU A 119 2.90 10.14 -18.52
N ARG A 120 3.82 9.22 -18.21
CA ARG A 120 4.23 8.17 -19.16
C ARG A 120 3.18 7.06 -19.19
N PRO A 121 2.90 6.49 -20.38
CA PRO A 121 2.07 5.31 -20.46
C PRO A 121 2.66 4.16 -19.64
N VAL A 122 1.80 3.44 -18.89
CA VAL A 122 2.17 2.13 -18.37
C VAL A 122 2.12 1.12 -19.50
N LYS A 123 3.00 0.13 -19.46
CA LYS A 123 3.11 -0.90 -20.49
C LYS A 123 2.99 -2.27 -19.87
N VAL A 124 2.30 -3.16 -20.56
CA VAL A 124 2.20 -4.58 -20.20
C VAL A 124 2.40 -5.41 -21.45
N SER A 125 3.30 -6.38 -21.36
CA SER A 125 3.58 -7.36 -22.38
C SER A 125 4.02 -8.67 -21.72
N SER A 126 4.31 -9.66 -22.55
CA SER A 126 4.75 -10.97 -22.08
C SER A 126 6.18 -10.98 -21.53
N THR A 127 6.98 -9.96 -21.82
CA THR A 127 8.41 -9.88 -21.48
C THR A 127 8.77 -8.65 -20.65
N TYR A 128 7.86 -7.70 -20.54
CA TYR A 128 8.05 -6.47 -19.78
C TYR A 128 6.72 -5.92 -19.28
N SER A 129 6.73 -5.41 -18.04
CA SER A 129 5.66 -4.62 -17.46
C SER A 129 6.23 -3.42 -16.72
N SER A 130 5.48 -2.32 -16.70
CA SER A 130 5.79 -1.18 -15.84
C SER A 130 5.62 -1.55 -14.36
N PRO A 131 6.34 -0.89 -13.43
CA PRO A 131 6.14 -1.09 -12.00
C PRO A 131 4.66 -0.94 -11.60
N GLY A 132 4.20 -1.81 -10.69
CA GLY A 132 2.78 -1.96 -10.34
C GLY A 132 2.04 -3.03 -11.16
N PHE A 133 2.62 -3.49 -12.26
CA PHE A 133 2.03 -4.47 -13.18
C PHE A 133 2.87 -5.74 -13.30
N ILE A 134 2.17 -6.87 -13.47
CA ILE A 134 2.73 -8.20 -13.69
C ILE A 134 2.80 -8.44 -15.20
N SER A 135 3.96 -8.87 -15.69
CA SER A 135 4.12 -9.27 -17.09
C SER A 135 3.29 -10.52 -17.37
N CYS A 136 2.48 -10.50 -18.43
CA CYS A 136 1.58 -11.59 -18.77
C CYS A 136 1.46 -11.76 -20.30
N LYS A 137 1.03 -12.94 -20.74
CA LYS A 137 0.69 -13.14 -22.15
C LYS A 137 -0.52 -12.26 -22.47
N ILE A 138 -0.43 -11.49 -23.56
CA ILE A 138 -1.58 -10.74 -24.05
C ILE A 138 -2.52 -11.72 -24.76
N ILE A 139 -3.65 -12.02 -24.11
CA ILE A 139 -4.70 -12.87 -24.65
C ILE A 139 -5.74 -12.02 -25.39
N PRO A 140 -6.23 -12.47 -26.56
CA PRO A 140 -7.33 -11.79 -27.24
C PRO A 140 -8.61 -11.82 -26.40
N GLY A 141 -9.46 -10.80 -26.54
CA GLY A 141 -10.74 -10.70 -25.85
C GLY A 141 -10.97 -9.34 -25.18
N PHE A 142 -11.92 -9.30 -24.25
CA PHE A 142 -12.34 -8.06 -23.59
C PHE A 142 -11.54 -7.80 -22.32
N TRP A 143 -10.59 -6.87 -22.40
CA TRP A 143 -9.83 -6.39 -21.25
C TRP A 143 -10.56 -5.25 -20.55
N LYS A 144 -10.22 -5.02 -19.28
CA LYS A 144 -10.83 -3.96 -18.47
C LYS A 144 -9.77 -3.09 -17.83
N VAL A 145 -9.81 -1.78 -18.12
CA VAL A 145 -9.20 -0.76 -17.26
C VAL A 145 -10.27 -0.26 -16.31
N GLU A 146 -9.95 -0.15 -15.04
CA GLU A 146 -10.87 0.40 -14.05
C GLU A 146 -10.24 1.57 -13.31
N MET A 147 -10.94 2.71 -13.32
CA MET A 147 -10.50 3.90 -12.61
C MET A 147 -11.07 3.96 -11.20
N GLU A 148 -10.19 4.17 -10.23
CA GLU A 148 -10.49 4.27 -8.81
C GLU A 148 -10.43 5.74 -8.40
N THR A 149 -11.52 6.27 -7.85
CA THR A 149 -11.58 7.69 -7.42
C THR A 149 -11.39 7.81 -5.92
N HIS A 150 -10.16 7.79 -5.41
CA HIS A 150 -9.92 7.87 -3.96
C HIS A 150 -10.36 9.21 -3.37
N ALA A 151 -9.88 10.32 -3.95
CA ALA A 151 -10.20 11.66 -3.48
C ALA A 151 -10.46 12.64 -4.64
N ILE A 152 -11.58 13.37 -4.58
CA ILE A 152 -11.87 14.51 -5.44
C ILE A 152 -12.06 15.75 -4.56
N VAL A 153 -10.99 16.53 -4.42
CA VAL A 153 -10.93 17.72 -3.54
C VAL A 153 -11.17 19.02 -4.29
N THR A 154 -11.12 19.01 -5.62
CA THR A 154 -11.45 20.15 -6.47
C THR A 154 -12.92 20.12 -6.88
N GLU A 155 -13.43 21.24 -7.41
CA GLU A 155 -14.82 21.34 -7.86
C GLU A 155 -15.09 20.41 -9.03
N GLU A 156 -14.15 20.38 -9.95
CA GLU A 156 -14.13 19.48 -11.11
C GLU A 156 -12.73 18.89 -11.25
N CYS A 157 -12.67 17.64 -11.69
CA CYS A 157 -11.46 16.91 -12.05
C CYS A 157 -11.69 16.21 -13.40
N LYS A 158 -11.10 16.74 -14.46
CA LYS A 158 -11.19 16.19 -15.81
C LYS A 158 -10.15 15.10 -15.97
N TYR A 159 -10.53 13.97 -16.55
CA TYR A 159 -9.62 12.86 -16.82
C TYR A 159 -9.67 12.46 -18.30
N ARG A 160 -8.59 11.82 -18.74
CA ARG A 160 -8.40 11.28 -20.08
C ARG A 160 -7.70 9.94 -20.01
N LEU A 161 -8.30 8.92 -20.62
CA LEU A 161 -7.80 7.56 -20.72
C LEU A 161 -7.59 7.19 -22.19
N GLU A 162 -6.36 6.83 -22.54
CA GLU A 162 -5.97 6.37 -23.87
C GLU A 162 -5.35 4.97 -23.76
N ILE A 163 -5.66 4.11 -24.74
CA ILE A 163 -5.07 2.78 -24.85
C ILE A 163 -4.40 2.66 -26.22
N SER A 164 -3.17 2.18 -26.22
CA SER A 164 -2.46 1.77 -27.43
C SER A 164 -2.29 0.26 -27.43
N LEU A 165 -2.74 -0.38 -28.49
CA LEU A 165 -2.50 -1.79 -28.76
C LEU A 165 -1.40 -1.92 -29.79
N ILE A 166 -0.37 -2.69 -29.45
CA ILE A 166 0.83 -2.81 -30.25
C ILE A 166 0.96 -4.25 -30.75
N GLN A 167 0.94 -4.40 -32.08
CA GLN A 167 1.13 -5.70 -32.73
C GLN A 167 2.58 -6.15 -32.64
N ARG A 168 2.80 -7.41 -32.26
CA ARG A 168 4.13 -8.03 -32.34
C ARG A 168 4.36 -8.60 -33.73
N THR A 169 5.46 -8.20 -34.37
CA THR A 169 5.80 -8.64 -35.73
C THR A 169 6.70 -9.88 -35.79
N ASN A 170 7.20 -10.42 -34.67
CA ASN A 170 7.91 -11.71 -34.61
C ASN A 170 7.82 -12.36 -33.22
N GLY A 171 7.83 -13.70 -33.19
CA GLY A 171 7.64 -14.54 -32.00
C GLY A 171 8.82 -14.51 -31.03
N GLU A 172 8.73 -13.70 -29.98
CA GLU A 172 9.50 -13.95 -28.77
C GLU A 172 8.85 -15.10 -28.00
N ASN A 173 9.66 -16.10 -27.64
CA ASN A 173 9.21 -17.18 -26.76
C ASN A 173 8.87 -16.60 -25.39
N PHE A 174 7.57 -16.53 -25.08
CA PHE A 174 7.10 -16.28 -23.73
C PHE A 174 7.58 -17.42 -22.83
N SER A 175 8.52 -17.10 -21.93
CA SER A 175 8.73 -17.92 -20.75
C SER A 175 7.94 -17.26 -19.63
N PRO A 176 6.85 -17.89 -19.11
CA PRO A 176 6.21 -17.39 -17.91
C PRO A 176 7.28 -17.26 -16.82
N PHE A 177 7.18 -16.20 -16.02
CA PHE A 177 8.01 -16.05 -14.84
C PHE A 177 7.73 -17.24 -13.93
N LYS A 178 8.66 -18.20 -13.85
CA LYS A 178 8.58 -19.29 -12.89
C LYS A 178 8.86 -18.70 -11.52
N LYS A 179 7.97 -18.92 -10.55
CA LYS A 179 8.17 -18.65 -9.12
C LYS A 179 9.56 -19.15 -8.73
N LYS A 180 10.52 -18.24 -8.60
CA LYS A 180 11.87 -18.61 -8.17
C LYS A 180 11.79 -18.87 -6.69
N LEU A 181 11.95 -20.14 -6.30
CA LEU A 181 12.12 -20.53 -4.91
C LEU A 181 13.33 -19.77 -4.38
N ILE A 182 13.12 -19.00 -3.31
CA ILE A 182 14.20 -18.36 -2.56
C ILE A 182 15.01 -19.50 -1.97
N ASN A 183 16.33 -19.50 -2.16
CA ASN A 183 17.16 -20.52 -1.54
C ASN A 183 17.35 -20.15 -0.05
N PRO A 184 16.84 -20.94 0.91
CA PRO A 184 16.88 -20.59 2.34
C PRO A 184 18.30 -20.53 2.93
N SER A 185 19.30 -21.02 2.19
CA SER A 185 20.67 -21.19 2.69
C SER A 185 21.45 -19.89 2.93
N SER A 186 20.91 -18.70 2.64
CA SER A 186 21.55 -17.41 2.94
C SER A 186 21.17 -16.82 4.30
N TYR A 187 20.23 -17.45 5.01
CA TYR A 187 19.72 -16.89 6.25
C TYR A 187 20.42 -17.43 7.49
N ARG A 188 20.49 -16.59 8.52
CA ARG A 188 20.95 -16.97 9.85
C ARG A 188 20.06 -18.07 10.43
N ASP A 189 20.65 -19.25 10.63
CA ASP A 189 20.00 -20.42 11.22
C ASP A 189 20.29 -20.53 12.72
N ASN A 190 20.00 -19.45 13.44
CA ASN A 190 20.16 -19.43 14.88
C ASN A 190 18.94 -18.82 15.56
N LYS A 191 18.59 -19.35 16.72
CA LYS A 191 17.52 -18.79 17.53
C LYS A 191 17.91 -17.41 18.05
N GLY A 192 17.00 -16.46 18.02
CA GLY A 192 17.30 -15.11 18.48
C GLY A 192 16.21 -14.09 18.21
N TRP A 193 16.51 -12.85 18.57
CA TRP A 193 15.70 -11.69 18.24
C TRP A 193 16.15 -11.12 16.90
N TYR A 194 15.20 -11.00 15.97
CA TYR A 194 15.39 -10.40 14.67
C TYR A 194 14.60 -9.11 14.59
N LYS A 195 15.24 -8.03 14.13
CA LYS A 195 14.62 -6.71 14.01
C LYS A 195 14.25 -6.42 12.55
N GLY A 196 13.03 -5.93 12.32
CA GLY A 196 12.57 -5.64 10.98
C GLY A 196 11.52 -4.53 10.89
N GLU A 197 11.22 -4.20 9.64
CA GLU A 197 10.22 -3.21 9.24
C GLU A 197 9.12 -3.92 8.44
N LEU A 198 7.87 -3.84 8.89
CA LEU A 198 6.77 -4.61 8.31
C LEU A 198 5.99 -3.82 7.25
N HIS A 199 6.29 -2.54 7.05
CA HIS A 199 5.51 -1.67 6.19
C HIS A 199 6.43 -0.84 5.28
N VAL A 200 6.70 -1.37 4.07
CA VAL A 200 7.62 -0.78 3.09
C VAL A 200 6.99 -0.75 1.70
N HIS A 201 7.08 0.41 1.04
CA HIS A 201 6.61 0.63 -0.32
C HIS A 201 7.78 0.77 -1.28
N SER A 202 7.68 0.12 -2.43
CA SER A 202 8.61 0.26 -3.54
C SER A 202 8.02 1.12 -4.65
N ASN A 203 8.79 1.30 -5.70
CA ASN A 203 8.29 1.87 -6.94
C ASN A 203 7.23 1.01 -7.62
N HIS A 204 6.82 -0.15 -7.08
CA HIS A 204 5.66 -0.87 -7.57
C HIS A 204 4.33 -0.28 -7.07
N SER A 205 4.31 0.56 -6.02
CA SER A 205 3.21 1.48 -5.72
C SER A 205 3.67 2.94 -5.82
N ASP A 206 3.74 3.63 -4.69
CA ASP A 206 4.02 5.05 -4.52
C ASP A 206 5.35 5.30 -3.75
N GLY A 207 6.05 4.22 -3.39
CA GLY A 207 7.44 4.29 -2.94
C GLY A 207 8.37 4.82 -4.04
N LYS A 208 9.45 5.48 -3.64
CA LYS A 208 10.40 6.09 -4.58
C LYS A 208 11.52 5.18 -5.03
N ASN A 209 11.73 4.09 -4.28
CA ASN A 209 12.91 3.25 -4.43
C ASN A 209 12.57 1.90 -5.06
N THR A 210 13.49 1.43 -5.89
CA THR A 210 13.49 0.05 -6.38
C THR A 210 13.82 -0.92 -5.25
N LEU A 211 13.46 -2.20 -5.40
CA LEU A 211 13.77 -3.20 -4.38
C LEU A 211 15.28 -3.29 -4.06
N PRO A 212 16.22 -3.23 -5.02
CA PRO A 212 17.65 -3.16 -4.71
C PRO A 212 18.04 -1.96 -3.82
N GLU A 213 17.49 -0.78 -4.08
CA GLU A 213 17.74 0.41 -3.25
C GLU A 213 17.14 0.27 -1.84
N ILE A 214 15.97 -0.39 -1.74
CA ILE A 214 15.34 -0.74 -0.46
C ILE A 214 16.21 -1.71 0.34
N ILE A 215 16.75 -2.75 -0.30
CA ILE A 215 17.67 -3.70 0.35
C ILE A 215 18.88 -2.95 0.92
N GLU A 216 19.52 -2.08 0.14
CA GLU A 216 20.67 -1.30 0.61
C GLU A 216 20.29 -0.30 1.71
N GLY A 217 19.14 0.36 1.60
CA GLY A 217 18.58 1.20 2.66
C GLY A 217 18.37 0.43 3.96
N THR A 218 17.85 -0.78 3.86
CA THR A 218 17.54 -1.67 4.97
C THR A 218 18.81 -2.16 5.68
N LYS A 219 19.83 -2.56 4.92
CA LYS A 219 21.16 -2.92 5.43
C LYS A 219 21.81 -1.74 6.17
N ARG A 220 21.68 -0.51 5.67
CA ARG A 220 22.15 0.71 6.35
C ARG A 220 21.41 1.00 7.67
N GLU A 221 20.17 0.56 7.83
CA GLU A 221 19.42 0.61 9.10
C GLU A 221 19.75 -0.58 10.04
N GLY A 222 20.56 -1.51 9.54
CA GLY A 222 20.99 -2.73 10.20
C GLY A 222 19.87 -3.74 10.39
N LEU A 223 18.73 -3.62 9.70
CA LEU A 223 17.59 -4.51 9.87
C LEU A 223 17.88 -5.91 9.32
N ASP A 224 17.25 -6.91 9.95
CA ASP A 224 17.39 -8.32 9.62
C ASP A 224 16.36 -8.77 8.56
N PHE A 225 15.19 -8.13 8.55
CA PHE A 225 14.14 -8.38 7.59
C PHE A 225 13.29 -7.14 7.29
N ILE A 226 12.59 -7.19 6.16
CA ILE A 226 11.51 -6.26 5.81
C ILE A 226 10.30 -7.04 5.28
N ALA A 227 9.12 -6.42 5.28
CA ALA A 227 8.02 -6.87 4.43
C ALA A 227 7.79 -5.86 3.29
N LEU A 228 7.75 -6.36 2.05
CA LEU A 228 7.40 -5.57 0.88
C LEU A 228 5.88 -5.54 0.77
N THR A 229 5.27 -4.36 0.94
CA THR A 229 3.82 -4.19 1.13
C THR A 229 3.26 -3.10 0.21
N ASP A 230 3.62 -3.15 -1.08
CA ASP A 230 3.10 -2.21 -2.08
C ASP A 230 1.56 -2.16 -2.06
N HIS A 231 0.98 -0.98 -2.32
CA HIS A 231 -0.46 -0.77 -2.28
C HIS A 231 -1.19 -1.59 -3.35
N ASN A 232 -2.01 -2.56 -2.91
CA ASN A 232 -2.97 -3.27 -3.76
C ASN A 232 -2.32 -3.94 -4.99
N THR A 233 -1.05 -4.33 -4.91
CA THR A 233 -0.34 -5.07 -5.97
C THR A 233 0.72 -5.99 -5.37
N VAL A 234 0.96 -7.13 -6.03
CA VAL A 234 2.04 -8.08 -5.70
C VAL A 234 3.13 -8.10 -6.77
N SER A 235 3.12 -7.13 -7.69
CA SER A 235 4.05 -7.09 -8.83
C SER A 235 5.52 -7.00 -8.43
N GLY A 236 5.83 -6.48 -7.23
CA GLY A 236 7.19 -6.44 -6.69
C GLY A 236 7.77 -7.82 -6.35
N PHE A 237 6.94 -8.86 -6.22
CA PHE A 237 7.41 -10.20 -5.81
C PHE A 237 8.37 -10.82 -6.80
N SER A 238 8.23 -10.53 -8.10
CA SER A 238 9.14 -11.03 -9.14
C SER A 238 10.54 -10.41 -9.06
N SER A 239 10.67 -9.25 -8.40
CA SER A 239 11.92 -8.52 -8.23
C SER A 239 12.75 -9.05 -7.04
N ILE A 240 12.16 -9.89 -6.18
CA ILE A 240 12.84 -10.45 -5.00
C ILE A 240 14.00 -11.35 -5.46
N PRO A 241 15.25 -11.07 -5.02
CA PRO A 241 16.42 -11.83 -5.43
C PRO A 241 16.38 -13.27 -4.88
N MET A 242 16.98 -14.21 -5.62
CA MET A 242 17.06 -15.62 -5.19
C MET A 242 18.01 -15.86 -4.02
N ARG A 243 18.99 -14.97 -3.83
CA ARG A 243 20.01 -15.01 -2.79
C ARG A 243 20.16 -13.60 -2.24
N GLU A 244 19.83 -13.45 -0.97
CA GLU A 244 19.98 -12.21 -0.23
C GLU A 244 20.04 -12.57 1.26
N ASP A 245 20.91 -11.90 2.00
CA ASP A 245 21.12 -12.16 3.44
C ASP A 245 20.08 -11.41 4.29
N LEU A 246 19.44 -10.40 3.69
CA LEU A 246 18.24 -9.74 4.18
C LEU A 246 16.99 -10.57 3.83
N LEU A 247 16.16 -10.87 4.83
CA LEU A 247 14.88 -11.54 4.60
C LEU A 247 13.84 -10.53 4.09
N ILE A 248 13.20 -10.84 2.96
CA ILE A 248 12.10 -10.05 2.39
C ILE A 248 10.83 -10.88 2.49
N ILE A 249 9.97 -10.51 3.43
CA ILE A 249 8.64 -11.09 3.58
C ILE A 249 7.74 -10.56 2.46
N ARG A 250 7.07 -11.47 1.78
CA ARG A 250 6.07 -11.11 0.77
C ARG A 250 4.83 -10.54 1.44
N GLY A 251 4.39 -9.37 1.02
CA GLY A 251 3.15 -8.80 1.51
C GLY A 251 2.47 -7.88 0.52
N MET A 252 1.36 -7.31 0.95
CA MET A 252 0.62 -6.29 0.22
C MET A 252 -0.11 -5.42 1.23
N GLU A 253 -0.10 -4.10 1.05
CA GLU A 253 -1.01 -3.25 1.80
C GLU A 253 -2.35 -3.16 1.06
N LEU A 254 -3.40 -3.60 1.71
CA LEU A 254 -4.80 -3.46 1.32
C LEU A 254 -5.23 -2.02 1.58
N THR A 255 -5.20 -1.18 0.55
CA THR A 255 -5.59 0.23 0.61
C THR A 255 -7.07 0.37 0.25
N THR A 256 -7.95 0.36 1.27
CA THR A 256 -9.41 0.48 1.07
C THR A 256 -9.91 1.91 1.33
N TYR A 257 -11.18 2.18 1.01
CA TYR A 257 -11.81 3.47 1.37
C TYR A 257 -12.13 3.64 2.87
N TYR A 258 -11.88 2.60 3.67
CA TYR A 258 -12.34 2.46 5.06
C TYR A 258 -11.22 2.03 6.03
N GLY A 259 -9.97 2.05 5.61
CA GLY A 259 -8.83 1.62 6.43
C GLY A 259 -7.79 0.90 5.58
N HIS A 260 -6.57 0.85 6.09
CA HIS A 260 -5.48 0.10 5.49
C HIS A 260 -5.12 -1.12 6.35
N ALA A 261 -4.67 -2.19 5.69
CA ALA A 261 -4.20 -3.39 6.37
C ALA A 261 -3.06 -4.05 5.60
N LEU A 262 -2.19 -4.77 6.29
CA LEU A 262 -1.15 -5.58 5.67
C LEU A 262 -1.62 -7.02 5.57
N ALA A 263 -1.47 -7.61 4.39
CA ALA A 263 -1.50 -9.04 4.17
C ALA A 263 -0.05 -9.52 4.09
N LEU A 264 0.49 -10.07 5.18
CA LEU A 264 1.89 -10.51 5.29
C LEU A 264 2.01 -12.01 5.04
N GLY A 265 3.11 -12.44 4.43
CA GLY A 265 3.37 -13.85 4.13
C GLY A 265 2.49 -14.43 3.01
N ILE A 266 1.86 -13.58 2.20
CA ILE A 266 1.01 -14.04 1.10
C ILE A 266 1.86 -14.52 -0.08
N THR A 267 1.32 -15.48 -0.83
CA THR A 267 1.97 -16.10 -1.99
C THR A 267 1.34 -15.72 -3.33
N SER A 268 0.12 -15.19 -3.30
CA SER A 268 -0.61 -14.67 -4.43
C SER A 268 -1.38 -13.41 -4.03
N PHE A 269 -1.80 -12.64 -5.03
CA PHE A 269 -2.66 -11.48 -4.87
C PHE A 269 -3.90 -11.81 -4.02
N ILE A 270 -4.28 -10.88 -3.14
CA ILE A 270 -5.53 -10.95 -2.37
C ILE A 270 -6.52 -10.02 -3.04
N ASP A 271 -7.66 -10.57 -3.47
CA ASP A 271 -8.64 -9.75 -4.18
C ASP A 271 -9.46 -8.87 -3.23
N TRP A 272 -9.04 -7.60 -3.17
CA TRP A 272 -9.67 -6.52 -2.42
C TRP A 272 -10.76 -5.79 -3.23
N HIS A 273 -10.90 -6.13 -4.52
CA HIS A 273 -11.68 -5.39 -5.49
C HIS A 273 -13.18 -5.46 -5.18
N SER A 274 -13.89 -4.34 -5.39
CA SER A 274 -15.28 -4.07 -5.02
C SER A 274 -15.51 -3.47 -3.63
N LYS A 275 -16.56 -2.63 -3.54
CA LYS A 275 -17.00 -2.03 -2.27
C LYS A 275 -17.49 -3.09 -1.28
N GLU A 276 -18.02 -4.20 -1.78
CA GLU A 276 -18.51 -5.30 -0.96
C GLU A 276 -17.34 -6.00 -0.26
N ARG A 277 -16.30 -6.39 -1.03
CA ARG A 277 -15.05 -6.93 -0.49
C ARG A 277 -14.41 -6.00 0.55
N MET A 278 -14.25 -4.72 0.22
CA MET A 278 -13.68 -3.74 1.17
C MET A 278 -14.46 -3.64 2.49
N ARG A 279 -15.79 -3.80 2.45
CA ARG A 279 -16.63 -3.77 3.65
C ARG A 279 -16.65 -5.10 4.37
N ASN A 280 -16.45 -6.21 3.67
CA ASN A 280 -16.35 -7.54 4.25
C ASN A 280 -14.89 -7.96 4.46
N ILE A 281 -14.17 -7.17 5.27
CA ILE A 281 -12.75 -7.41 5.56
C ILE A 281 -12.50 -8.79 6.19
N ASN A 282 -13.48 -9.40 6.85
CA ASN A 282 -13.31 -10.73 7.46
C ASN A 282 -13.05 -11.83 6.43
N ASP A 283 -13.69 -11.77 5.25
CA ASP A 283 -13.41 -12.71 4.16
C ASP A 283 -11.97 -12.53 3.65
N ILE A 284 -11.49 -11.27 3.62
CA ILE A 284 -10.12 -10.95 3.24
C ILE A 284 -9.13 -11.50 4.28
N ILE A 285 -9.45 -11.40 5.57
CA ILE A 285 -8.64 -12.02 6.63
C ILE A 285 -8.56 -13.54 6.42
N ASP A 286 -9.70 -14.19 6.16
CA ASP A 286 -9.76 -15.63 5.90
C ASP A 286 -8.90 -16.02 4.67
N GLU A 287 -8.95 -15.23 3.60
CA GLU A 287 -8.13 -15.44 2.39
C GLU A 287 -6.62 -15.32 2.69
N VAL A 288 -6.23 -14.35 3.50
CA VAL A 288 -4.84 -14.20 3.97
C VAL A 288 -4.41 -15.43 4.79
N HIS A 289 -5.27 -15.90 5.69
CA HIS A 289 -5.00 -17.09 6.52
C HIS A 289 -4.95 -18.38 5.70
N LEU A 290 -5.75 -18.53 4.65
CA LEU A 290 -5.67 -19.68 3.72
C LEU A 290 -4.31 -19.78 3.04
N GLN A 291 -3.63 -18.64 2.84
CA GLN A 291 -2.25 -18.59 2.35
C GLN A 291 -1.19 -18.76 3.46
N LYS A 292 -1.61 -19.07 4.70
CA LYS A 292 -0.77 -19.12 5.92
C LYS A 292 -0.16 -17.77 6.32
N GLY A 293 -0.66 -16.68 5.74
CA GLY A 293 -0.25 -15.32 6.04
C GLY A 293 -0.75 -14.81 7.38
N LEU A 294 -0.49 -13.52 7.63
CA LEU A 294 -0.98 -12.76 8.78
C LEU A 294 -1.67 -11.49 8.30
N PHE A 295 -2.77 -11.15 8.94
CA PHE A 295 -3.46 -9.90 8.72
C PHE A 295 -3.08 -8.89 9.81
N ALA A 296 -2.58 -7.72 9.39
CA ALA A 296 -2.25 -6.62 10.29
C ALA A 296 -3.11 -5.40 10.01
N ILE A 297 -3.73 -4.80 11.02
CA ILE A 297 -4.32 -3.47 10.86
C ILE A 297 -3.19 -2.44 10.79
N ALA A 298 -3.12 -1.70 9.68
CA ALA A 298 -2.09 -0.68 9.45
C ALA A 298 -2.58 0.68 9.96
N HIS A 299 -1.69 1.39 10.66
CA HIS A 299 -1.83 2.76 11.18
C HIS A 299 -3.28 3.24 11.40
N PRO A 300 -4.08 2.55 12.26
CA PRO A 300 -5.55 2.63 12.23
C PRO A 300 -6.13 4.02 12.49
N PHE A 301 -5.36 4.88 13.15
CA PHE A 301 -5.76 6.24 13.48
C PHE A 301 -5.03 7.31 12.67
N CYS A 302 -4.31 6.94 11.61
CA CYS A 302 -3.75 7.89 10.65
C CYS A 302 -4.84 8.85 10.16
N ILE A 303 -4.49 10.14 10.01
CA ILE A 303 -5.45 11.16 9.58
C ILE A 303 -6.05 10.81 8.23
N GLY A 304 -7.38 10.71 8.16
CA GLY A 304 -8.07 10.20 6.98
C GLY A 304 -8.41 11.26 5.94
N ASP A 305 -9.53 11.04 5.25
CA ASP A 305 -10.02 11.90 4.18
C ASP A 305 -10.19 13.37 4.63
N PRO A 306 -9.82 14.36 3.80
CA PRO A 306 -9.21 14.24 2.47
C PRO A 306 -7.67 14.28 2.49
N VAL A 307 -7.03 14.17 3.68
CA VAL A 307 -5.57 14.31 3.84
C VAL A 307 -4.84 13.04 3.39
N CYS A 308 -5.21 11.89 3.94
CA CYS A 308 -4.75 10.56 3.51
C CYS A 308 -6.02 9.75 3.23
N SER A 309 -6.37 9.61 1.95
CA SER A 309 -7.66 9.02 1.62
C SER A 309 -7.69 7.55 2.01
N GLY A 310 -8.72 7.14 2.75
CA GLY A 310 -8.86 5.74 3.19
C GLY A 310 -7.99 5.30 4.38
N CYS A 311 -7.06 6.12 4.87
CA CYS A 311 -6.09 5.68 5.89
C CYS A 311 -6.70 5.45 7.28
N THR A 312 -7.66 6.28 7.72
CA THR A 312 -8.34 6.04 9.01
C THR A 312 -9.18 4.77 8.94
N TRP A 313 -8.95 3.88 9.89
CA TRP A 313 -9.74 2.66 10.09
C TRP A 313 -11.16 2.99 10.52
N LYS A 314 -12.13 2.68 9.65
CA LYS A 314 -13.56 2.97 9.77
C LYS A 314 -14.45 1.73 9.62
N LEU A 315 -13.85 0.55 9.49
CA LEU A 315 -14.57 -0.72 9.40
C LEU A 315 -15.10 -1.12 10.78
N GLY A 316 -16.42 -1.12 10.93
CA GLY A 316 -17.10 -1.43 12.21
C GLY A 316 -17.45 -2.90 12.41
N ASN A 317 -17.42 -3.71 11.36
CA ASN A 317 -17.85 -5.11 11.33
C ASN A 317 -16.69 -6.12 11.37
N ILE A 318 -15.51 -5.71 11.86
CA ILE A 318 -14.35 -6.60 11.95
C ILE A 318 -14.46 -7.56 13.14
N ASP A 319 -14.19 -8.83 12.90
CA ASP A 319 -13.97 -9.84 13.94
C ASP A 319 -12.51 -9.79 14.38
N TYR A 320 -12.25 -9.11 15.50
CA TYR A 320 -10.89 -8.97 16.02
C TYR A 320 -10.26 -10.29 16.49
N GLN A 321 -11.01 -11.39 16.61
CA GLN A 321 -10.42 -12.71 16.88
C GLN A 321 -9.60 -13.23 15.70
N LYS A 322 -9.89 -12.75 14.48
CA LYS A 322 -9.15 -13.11 13.27
C LYS A 322 -7.95 -12.20 13.01
N VAL A 323 -7.84 -11.07 13.72
CA VAL A 323 -6.74 -10.12 13.51
C VAL A 323 -5.49 -10.61 14.20
N ASP A 324 -4.40 -10.81 13.45
CA ASP A 324 -3.13 -11.27 14.02
C ASP A 324 -2.36 -10.11 14.64
N LEU A 325 -2.25 -8.99 13.92
CA LEU A 325 -1.36 -7.89 14.27
C LEU A 325 -2.06 -6.52 14.20
N ILE A 326 -1.54 -5.54 14.93
CA ILE A 326 -1.95 -4.14 14.84
C ILE A 326 -0.74 -3.22 14.96
N GLU A 327 -0.64 -2.23 14.07
CA GLU A 327 0.36 -1.18 14.18
C GLU A 327 0.04 -0.24 15.36
N VAL A 328 0.72 -0.46 16.47
CA VAL A 328 0.61 0.37 17.68
C VAL A 328 1.56 1.57 17.64
N TRP A 329 2.60 1.48 16.82
CA TRP A 329 3.58 2.53 16.63
C TRP A 329 3.86 2.71 15.13
N ALA A 330 3.16 3.67 14.53
CA ALA A 330 3.37 4.07 13.15
C ALA A 330 4.39 5.21 13.08
N GLY A 331 5.37 5.10 12.18
CA GLY A 331 6.44 6.09 11.95
C GLY A 331 7.09 6.66 13.22
N CYS A 332 7.56 7.92 13.15
CA CYS A 332 8.16 8.59 14.30
C CYS A 332 7.11 8.98 15.35
N TRP A 333 7.30 8.56 16.60
CA TRP A 333 6.34 8.82 17.70
C TRP A 333 6.09 10.31 17.92
N LYS A 334 7.15 11.13 17.86
CA LYS A 334 7.04 12.59 18.06
C LYS A 334 6.11 13.25 17.04
N ASN A 335 6.12 12.75 15.81
CA ASN A 335 5.33 13.30 14.71
C ASN A 335 3.92 12.69 14.62
N ARG A 336 3.76 11.44 15.08
CA ARG A 336 2.52 10.63 14.99
C ARG A 336 1.95 10.32 16.38
N LYS A 337 2.15 11.21 17.36
CA LYS A 337 1.80 10.97 18.79
C LYS A 337 0.31 10.63 18.99
N ILE A 338 -0.57 11.36 18.32
CA ILE A 338 -2.03 11.26 18.55
C ILE A 338 -2.55 9.90 18.07
N GLU A 339 -2.22 9.53 16.84
CA GLU A 339 -2.58 8.23 16.29
C GLU A 339 -1.92 7.07 17.02
N ASN A 340 -0.62 7.14 17.36
CA ASN A 340 0.04 6.07 18.10
C ASN A 340 -0.56 5.87 19.49
N TYR A 341 -0.92 6.96 20.18
CA TYR A 341 -1.67 6.87 21.43
C TYR A 341 -3.02 6.16 21.25
N LYS A 342 -3.79 6.54 20.23
CA LYS A 342 -5.09 5.92 19.94
C LYS A 342 -4.93 4.45 19.56
N SER A 343 -3.92 4.09 18.75
CA SER A 343 -3.59 2.71 18.38
C SER A 343 -3.24 1.88 19.62
N PHE A 344 -2.40 2.43 20.51
CA PHE A 344 -2.05 1.78 21.77
C PHE A 344 -3.28 1.56 22.66
N ARG A 345 -4.19 2.54 22.77
CA ARG A 345 -5.44 2.40 23.55
C ARG A 345 -6.39 1.35 22.96
N LEU A 346 -6.48 1.26 21.62
CA LEU A 346 -7.25 0.20 20.97
C LEU A 346 -6.63 -1.16 21.27
N TRP A 347 -5.32 -1.31 21.09
CA TRP A 347 -4.61 -2.56 21.36
C TRP A 347 -4.78 -3.01 22.81
N ASP A 348 -4.57 -2.13 23.80
CA ASP A 348 -4.81 -2.39 25.23
C ASP A 348 -6.25 -2.87 25.49
N LYS A 349 -7.26 -2.23 24.87
CA LYS A 349 -8.65 -2.66 24.98
C LYS A 349 -8.87 -4.08 24.44
N LEU A 350 -8.28 -4.41 23.29
CA LEU A 350 -8.41 -5.75 22.68
C LEU A 350 -7.75 -6.82 23.56
N LEU A 351 -6.57 -6.54 24.12
CA LEU A 351 -5.89 -7.45 25.05
C LEU A 351 -6.72 -7.68 26.32
N ASN A 352 -7.31 -6.63 26.88
CA ASN A 352 -8.20 -6.73 28.06
C ASN A 352 -9.49 -7.52 27.78
N GLN A 353 -9.86 -7.72 26.51
CA GLN A 353 -10.96 -8.60 26.08
C GLN A 353 -10.51 -10.07 25.91
N GLY A 354 -9.24 -10.38 26.17
CA GLY A 354 -8.67 -11.73 26.02
C GLY A 354 -8.24 -12.05 24.58
N LEU A 355 -8.26 -11.08 23.67
CA LEU A 355 -7.83 -11.27 22.28
C LEU A 355 -6.30 -11.31 22.20
N LYS A 356 -5.77 -12.12 21.29
CA LYS A 356 -4.33 -12.33 21.10
C LYS A 356 -3.79 -11.58 19.87
N VAL A 357 -4.06 -10.28 19.82
CA VAL A 357 -3.54 -9.41 18.75
C VAL A 357 -2.16 -8.89 19.14
N ALA A 358 -1.12 -9.13 18.34
CA ALA A 358 0.22 -8.64 18.63
C ALA A 358 0.39 -7.18 18.19
N GLY A 359 0.99 -6.36 19.06
CA GLY A 359 1.34 -4.97 18.73
C GLY A 359 2.67 -4.91 17.98
N VAL A 360 2.66 -4.31 16.80
CA VAL A 360 3.86 -4.13 15.93
C VAL A 360 4.09 -2.66 15.59
N SER A 361 5.24 -2.36 14.99
CA SER A 361 5.48 -1.07 14.35
C SER A 361 5.48 -1.17 12.83
N GLY A 362 5.09 -0.06 12.19
CA GLY A 362 5.21 0.15 10.75
C GLY A 362 5.70 1.56 10.47
N ARG A 363 6.83 1.71 9.78
CA ARG A 363 7.31 3.05 9.39
C ARG A 363 6.45 3.67 8.30
N ASP A 364 5.84 2.82 7.46
CA ASP A 364 5.17 3.24 6.23
C ASP A 364 6.20 3.86 5.27
N TRP A 365 7.24 3.06 4.96
CA TRP A 365 8.52 3.54 4.42
C TRP A 365 8.50 3.67 2.90
N HIS A 366 8.45 4.91 2.41
CA HIS A 366 8.37 5.23 0.98
C HIS A 366 9.67 5.73 0.35
N ASP A 367 10.67 6.11 1.16
CA ASP A 367 11.92 6.70 0.68
C ASP A 367 13.08 6.35 1.63
N VAL A 368 14.00 5.52 1.16
CA VAL A 368 15.16 5.05 1.93
C VAL A 368 16.15 6.16 2.26
N ASN A 369 16.05 7.29 1.55
CA ASN A 369 16.86 8.47 1.76
C ASN A 369 16.13 9.56 2.58
N GLU A 370 14.90 9.28 3.04
CA GLU A 370 14.21 10.17 3.96
C GLU A 370 15.07 10.37 5.22
N ARG A 371 15.31 11.64 5.58
CA ARG A 371 16.08 11.98 6.79
C ARG A 371 15.49 11.25 7.99
N LYS A 372 16.34 10.50 8.68
CA LYS A 372 15.97 9.83 9.93
C LYS A 372 15.43 10.87 10.89
N SER A 373 14.23 10.62 11.39
CA SER A 373 13.75 11.31 12.58
C SER A 373 14.12 10.45 13.78
N ASP A 374 14.47 11.07 14.90
CA ASP A 374 14.71 10.31 16.13
C ASP A 374 13.44 9.53 16.50
N GLY A 375 13.61 8.30 16.96
CA GLY A 375 12.48 7.49 17.45
C GLY A 375 11.66 6.80 16.34
N ILE A 376 12.29 6.37 15.24
CA ILE A 376 11.68 5.39 14.34
C ILE A 376 11.70 4.01 15.04
N PRO A 377 10.54 3.38 15.25
CA PRO A 377 10.44 2.08 15.88
C PRO A 377 10.87 0.96 14.93
N LYS A 378 11.22 -0.18 15.52
CA LYS A 378 11.48 -1.45 14.83
C LYS A 378 10.69 -2.53 15.55
N THR A 379 10.21 -3.51 14.77
CA THR A 379 9.58 -4.70 15.32
C THR A 379 10.67 -5.75 15.55
N PHE A 380 10.83 -6.21 16.79
CA PHE A 380 11.73 -7.30 17.15
C PHE A 380 10.91 -8.57 17.34
N VAL A 381 11.28 -9.63 16.62
CA VAL A 381 10.59 -10.92 16.62
C VAL A 381 11.54 -12.00 17.12
N TYR A 382 11.12 -12.76 18.12
CA TYR A 382 11.86 -13.93 18.56
C TYR A 382 11.51 -15.13 17.66
N ALA A 383 12.51 -15.71 17.02
CA ALA A 383 12.32 -16.81 16.06
C ALA A 383 13.45 -17.84 16.17
N ASP A 384 13.18 -19.08 15.74
CA ASP A 384 14.19 -20.15 15.75
C ASP A 384 15.24 -19.96 14.64
N SER A 385 14.91 -19.24 13.57
CA SER A 385 15.82 -18.82 12.49
C SER A 385 15.29 -17.59 11.73
N LEU A 386 16.14 -16.96 10.90
CA LEU A 386 15.75 -15.87 10.01
C LEU A 386 15.07 -16.41 8.74
N SER A 387 13.87 -16.95 8.86
CA SER A 387 13.08 -17.39 7.70
C SER A 387 11.68 -16.78 7.71
N GLU A 388 11.05 -16.67 6.53
CA GLU A 388 9.68 -16.13 6.42
C GLU A 388 8.72 -16.89 7.36
N ASP A 389 8.76 -18.23 7.34
CA ASP A 389 7.91 -19.07 8.19
C ASP A 389 8.16 -18.85 9.69
N GLU A 390 9.43 -18.80 10.13
CA GLU A 390 9.76 -18.63 11.55
C GLU A 390 9.48 -17.21 12.06
N ILE A 391 9.69 -16.18 11.24
CA ILE A 391 9.32 -14.80 11.59
C ILE A 391 7.79 -14.66 11.67
N LEU A 392 7.03 -15.17 10.70
CA LEU A 392 5.57 -15.15 10.74
C LEU A 392 5.02 -15.95 11.94
N LYS A 393 5.64 -17.09 12.28
CA LYS A 393 5.30 -17.86 13.48
C LYS A 393 5.56 -17.08 14.76
N GLY A 394 6.68 -16.37 14.87
CA GLY A 394 6.99 -15.50 16.02
C GLY A 394 5.99 -14.36 16.17
N LEU A 395 5.66 -13.69 15.06
CA LEU A 395 4.62 -12.65 14.98
C LEU A 395 3.25 -13.18 15.45
N ARG A 396 2.79 -14.31 14.89
CA ARG A 396 1.51 -14.95 15.24
C ARG A 396 1.41 -15.32 16.72
N LYS A 397 2.53 -15.73 17.33
CA LYS A 397 2.59 -16.09 18.75
C LYS A 397 2.71 -14.88 19.68
N GLY A 398 2.83 -13.66 19.15
CA GLY A 398 3.08 -12.46 19.94
C GLY A 398 4.46 -12.46 20.61
N GLN A 399 5.43 -13.20 20.09
CA GLN A 399 6.81 -13.22 20.58
C GLN A 399 7.56 -12.00 20.04
N VAL A 400 7.04 -10.81 20.37
CA VAL A 400 7.34 -9.55 19.72
C VAL A 400 7.52 -8.46 20.77
N PHE A 401 8.45 -7.54 20.52
CA PHE A 401 8.43 -6.21 21.14
C PHE A 401 8.75 -5.13 20.10
N VAL A 402 8.34 -3.90 20.40
CA VAL A 402 8.61 -2.73 19.56
C VAL A 402 9.55 -1.80 20.32
N SER A 403 10.61 -1.33 19.66
CA SER A 403 11.55 -0.39 20.26
C SER A 403 12.18 0.53 19.23
N SER A 404 12.50 1.76 19.65
CA SER A 404 13.34 2.69 18.90
C SER A 404 14.77 2.84 19.47
N GLY A 405 15.15 2.07 20.51
CA GLY A 405 16.51 2.08 21.11
C GLY A 405 16.58 1.67 22.61
N PRO A 406 17.78 1.62 23.22
CA PRO A 406 19.10 1.93 22.63
C PRO A 406 19.63 0.77 21.76
N GLN A 407 20.59 1.08 20.89
CA GLN A 407 21.04 0.23 19.78
C GLN A 407 21.82 -1.00 20.22
#